data_AF-A0A519M0Y3-F1
#
_entry.id   AF-A0A519M0Y3-F1
#
_cell.length_a   1.000
_cell.length_b   1.000
_cell.length_c   1.000
_cell.angle_alpha   90.00
_cell.angle_beta   90.00
_cell.angle_gamma   90.00
#
_symmetry.space_group_name_H-M   'P 1'
#
loop_
_entity.id
_entity.type
_entity.pdbx_description
1 polymer ?
#
loop_
_entity_poly.entity_id
_entity_poly.type
_entity_poly.pdbx_seq_one_letter_code
_entity_poly.pdbx_strand_id
1 'polypeptide(L)'
;MAKDFVERTSQDYAAIPLSNIKLPEYQGGGEGAYNAHVAALEPTIYDLLDDKKKVMHGGGHGQVEICDLFSSNRELIHVKMYGKSSVLSHLFAQGFVSGQLIQIDPKFREKVRAQLAPTHRELLKIEPKPEHESFTIIYAVISDAPGTELHLPFFSKVNLVNTRKVLRGFGYKVELLKIAVNGIYAKTVTIPPKKRMRT
;
A
#
# COMPACT_ATOMS: atom_id res chain seq x y z
N MET A 1 -29.43 5.24 -13.42
CA MET A 1 -28.75 3.95 -13.13
C MET A 1 -27.24 4.01 -13.41
N ALA A 2 -26.77 4.00 -14.68
CA ALA A 2 -25.32 3.99 -14.95
C ALA A 2 -24.59 5.30 -14.61
N LYS A 3 -25.20 6.45 -14.93
CA LYS A 3 -24.64 7.78 -14.62
C LYS A 3 -24.49 8.02 -13.11
N ASP A 4 -25.50 7.60 -12.35
CA ASP A 4 -25.53 7.60 -10.88
C ASP A 4 -24.41 6.76 -10.25
N PHE A 5 -24.13 5.56 -10.80
CA PHE A 5 -23.03 4.73 -10.33
C PHE A 5 -21.64 5.38 -10.51
N VAL A 6 -21.40 5.98 -11.68
CA VAL A 6 -20.14 6.64 -12.01
C VAL A 6 -19.91 7.86 -11.12
N GLU A 7 -20.94 8.69 -10.95
CA GLU A 7 -20.90 9.89 -10.11
C GLU A 7 -20.65 9.52 -8.64
N ARG A 8 -21.43 8.57 -8.09
CA ARG A 8 -21.25 8.10 -6.71
C ARG A 8 -19.86 7.52 -6.47
N THR A 9 -19.34 6.70 -7.38
CA THR A 9 -17.99 6.14 -7.26
C THR A 9 -16.93 7.24 -7.28
N SER A 10 -17.11 8.27 -8.10
CA SER A 10 -16.18 9.39 -8.19
C SER A 10 -16.20 10.24 -6.92
N GLN A 11 -17.38 10.46 -6.33
CA GLN A 11 -17.55 11.13 -5.05
C GLN A 11 -16.94 10.31 -3.89
N ASP A 12 -17.23 9.01 -3.82
CA ASP A 12 -16.66 8.09 -2.82
C ASP A 12 -15.12 8.07 -2.89
N TYR A 13 -14.57 8.13 -4.11
CA TYR A 13 -13.12 8.22 -4.33
C TYR A 13 -12.54 9.57 -3.88
N ALA A 14 -13.19 10.68 -4.24
CA ALA A 14 -12.76 12.02 -3.84
C ALA A 14 -12.82 12.23 -2.32
N ALA A 15 -13.70 11.51 -1.62
CA ALA A 15 -13.83 11.53 -0.17
C ALA A 15 -12.79 10.65 0.57
N ILE A 16 -11.89 9.96 -0.14
CA ILE A 16 -10.81 9.21 0.51
C ILE A 16 -9.78 10.21 1.04
N PRO A 17 -9.45 10.20 2.34
CA PRO A 17 -8.46 11.12 2.89
C PRO A 17 -7.09 10.95 2.23
N LEU A 18 -6.44 12.07 1.94
CA LEU A 18 -5.04 12.07 1.57
C LEU A 18 -4.19 11.96 2.84
N SER A 19 -3.17 11.12 2.79
CA SER A 19 -2.25 10.97 3.91
C SER A 19 -1.32 12.18 4.02
N ASN A 20 -1.05 12.59 5.25
CA ASN A 20 -0.16 13.72 5.55
C ASN A 20 1.30 13.31 5.74
N ILE A 21 1.60 11.99 5.67
CA ILE A 21 2.97 11.50 5.83
C ILE A 21 3.88 12.08 4.74
N LYS A 22 5.12 12.37 5.11
CA LYS A 22 6.13 12.95 4.22
C LYS A 22 7.16 11.88 3.90
N LEU A 23 7.03 11.29 2.72
CA LEU A 23 8.03 10.39 2.17
C LEU A 23 8.93 11.16 1.18
N PRO A 24 10.22 10.80 1.06
CA PRO A 24 11.12 11.42 0.08
C PRO A 24 10.61 11.23 -1.35
N GLU A 25 11.03 12.10 -2.26
CA GLU A 25 10.71 11.92 -3.68
C GLU A 25 11.33 10.63 -4.22
N TYR A 26 10.65 10.01 -5.19
CA TYR A 26 11.18 8.85 -5.88
C TYR A 26 12.34 9.27 -6.81
N GLN A 27 13.51 8.67 -6.58
CA GLN A 27 14.76 8.93 -7.30
C GLN A 27 15.20 7.76 -8.21
N GLY A 28 14.26 6.91 -8.65
CA GLY A 28 14.60 5.74 -9.46
C GLY A 28 14.97 4.50 -8.64
N GLY A 29 15.44 3.44 -9.32
CA GLY A 29 15.85 2.17 -8.70
C GLY A 29 14.74 1.15 -8.44
N GLY A 30 13.48 1.49 -8.69
CA GLY A 30 12.31 0.63 -8.51
C GLY A 30 11.72 0.70 -7.09
N GLU A 31 10.55 0.10 -6.92
CA GLU A 31 9.76 0.12 -5.67
C GLU A 31 10.60 -0.38 -4.47
N GLY A 32 11.29 -1.53 -4.61
CA GLY A 32 12.09 -2.09 -3.52
C GLY A 32 13.28 -1.22 -3.11
N ALA A 33 14.00 -0.61 -4.06
CA ALA A 33 15.10 0.29 -3.74
C ALA A 33 14.61 1.56 -3.03
N TYR A 34 13.47 2.08 -3.48
CA TYR A 34 12.81 3.23 -2.84
C TYR A 34 12.39 2.90 -1.39
N ASN A 35 11.69 1.79 -1.17
CA ASN A 35 11.24 1.38 0.17
C ASN A 35 12.43 1.19 1.12
N ALA A 36 13.50 0.53 0.66
CA ALA A 36 14.72 0.37 1.44
C ALA A 36 15.38 1.72 1.78
N HIS A 37 15.39 2.68 0.83
CA HIS A 37 15.89 4.02 1.09
C HIS A 37 15.08 4.76 2.15
N VAL A 38 13.74 4.70 2.08
CA VAL A 38 12.85 5.32 3.08
C VAL A 38 13.14 4.78 4.48
N ALA A 39 13.19 3.44 4.63
CA ALA A 39 13.47 2.80 5.91
C ALA A 39 14.88 3.12 6.45
N ALA A 40 15.87 3.27 5.55
CA ALA A 40 17.23 3.64 5.96
C ALA A 40 17.36 5.12 6.37
N LEU A 41 16.54 6.00 5.79
CA LEU A 41 16.57 7.44 6.10
C LEU A 41 15.98 7.72 7.49
N GLU A 42 14.89 7.03 7.84
CA GLU A 42 14.14 7.25 9.09
C GLU A 42 13.84 5.90 9.80
N PRO A 43 14.85 5.15 10.25
CA PRO A 43 14.69 3.77 10.75
C PRO A 43 13.93 3.67 12.08
N THR A 44 13.82 4.79 12.82
CA THR A 44 12.99 4.86 14.04
C THR A 44 11.51 4.99 13.71
N ILE A 45 11.19 5.49 12.51
CA ILE A 45 9.82 5.69 12.04
C ILE A 45 9.40 4.49 11.20
N TYR A 46 10.17 4.09 10.20
CA TYR A 46 9.77 3.09 9.21
C TYR A 46 10.58 1.79 9.32
N ASP A 47 9.86 0.68 9.43
CA ASP A 47 10.42 -0.66 9.29
C ASP A 47 10.13 -1.21 7.88
N LEU A 48 11.13 -1.87 7.28
CA LEU A 48 11.03 -2.43 5.93
C LEU A 48 10.46 -3.86 5.98
N LEU A 49 9.29 -4.05 5.38
CA LEU A 49 8.56 -5.32 5.35
C LEU A 49 8.34 -5.88 3.94
N ASP A 50 9.02 -5.30 2.94
CA ASP A 50 8.90 -5.52 1.48
C ASP A 50 8.58 -6.94 0.98
N ASP A 51 8.37 -7.07 -0.33
CA ASP A 51 7.98 -8.32 -0.99
C ASP A 51 8.90 -9.54 -0.73
N LYS A 52 10.08 -9.34 -0.13
CA LYS A 52 11.02 -10.39 0.28
C LYS A 52 10.71 -10.97 1.65
N LYS A 53 9.91 -10.29 2.49
CA LYS A 53 9.48 -10.76 3.82
C LYS A 53 8.03 -11.29 3.82
N LYS A 54 7.57 -11.84 2.70
CA LYS A 54 6.24 -12.47 2.60
C LYS A 54 6.07 -13.58 3.62
N VAL A 55 4.88 -13.62 4.21
CA VAL A 55 4.49 -14.61 5.22
C VAL A 55 3.76 -15.76 4.54
N MET A 56 4.26 -16.98 4.74
CA MET A 56 3.56 -18.20 4.34
C MET A 56 2.35 -18.42 5.26
N HIS A 57 1.13 -18.43 4.70
CA HIS A 57 -0.09 -18.57 5.49
C HIS A 57 -1.19 -19.32 4.74
N GLY A 58 -1.93 -20.21 5.43
CA GLY A 58 -3.04 -20.97 4.84
C GLY A 58 -2.70 -22.34 4.24
N GLY A 59 -1.58 -22.97 4.65
CA GLY A 59 -1.29 -24.39 4.35
C GLY A 59 -0.87 -24.73 2.91
N GLY A 60 -1.12 -23.85 1.94
CA GLY A 60 -0.57 -23.92 0.58
C GLY A 60 0.61 -22.95 0.39
N HIS A 61 1.20 -22.94 -0.81
CA HIS A 61 2.27 -22.00 -1.21
C HIS A 61 1.85 -20.50 -1.24
N GLY A 62 0.76 -20.14 -0.57
CA GLY A 62 0.24 -18.78 -0.49
C GLY A 62 1.14 -17.89 0.35
N GLN A 63 1.96 -17.11 -0.34
CA GLN A 63 2.72 -16.02 0.26
C GLN A 63 1.84 -14.79 0.36
N VAL A 64 1.64 -14.28 1.59
CA VAL A 64 0.95 -13.02 1.83
C VAL A 64 1.99 -11.93 2.09
N GLU A 65 1.90 -10.86 1.32
CA GLU A 65 2.66 -9.63 1.54
C GLU A 65 1.95 -8.77 2.60
N ILE A 66 2.69 -8.33 3.63
CA ILE A 66 2.12 -7.58 4.75
C ILE A 66 1.86 -6.13 4.34
N CYS A 67 2.95 -5.43 4.01
CA CYS A 67 3.02 -4.09 3.46
C CYS A 67 4.49 -3.85 3.06
N ASP A 68 4.77 -2.73 2.40
CA ASP A 68 6.15 -2.38 2.05
C ASP A 68 6.90 -1.74 3.22
N LEU A 69 6.21 -0.82 3.92
CA LEU A 69 6.73 -0.09 5.07
C LEU A 69 5.70 -0.10 6.19
N PHE A 70 6.17 -0.36 7.41
CA PHE A 70 5.37 -0.24 8.62
C PHE A 70 5.89 0.89 9.50
N SER A 71 5.03 1.84 9.84
CA SER A 71 5.45 3.00 10.62
C SER A 71 5.27 2.84 12.13
N SER A 72 5.98 3.64 12.91
CA SER A 72 5.82 3.78 14.36
C SER A 72 4.40 4.24 14.75
N ASN A 73 3.67 4.86 13.82
CA ASN A 73 2.28 5.31 13.98
C ASN A 73 1.25 4.25 13.57
N ARG A 74 1.67 2.99 13.38
CA ARG A 74 0.80 1.86 12.97
C ARG A 74 0.20 2.05 11.58
N GLU A 75 0.97 2.64 10.67
CA GLU A 75 0.58 2.75 9.26
C GLU A 75 1.17 1.57 8.48
N LEU A 76 0.30 0.84 7.78
CA LEU A 76 0.64 -0.20 6.80
C LEU A 76 0.69 0.46 5.42
N ILE A 77 1.90 0.79 4.96
CA ILE A 77 2.12 1.55 3.74
C ILE A 77 2.42 0.58 2.61
N HIS A 78 1.59 0.60 1.57
CA HIS A 78 1.77 -0.18 0.36
C HIS A 78 2.16 0.76 -0.78
N VAL A 79 3.34 0.55 -1.35
CA VAL A 79 3.97 1.43 -2.34
C VAL A 79 3.88 0.78 -3.72
N LYS A 80 3.39 1.55 -4.71
CA LYS A 80 3.38 1.11 -6.11
C LYS A 80 3.72 2.22 -7.06
N MET A 81 4.46 1.90 -8.11
CA MET A 81 4.53 2.75 -9.29
C MET A 81 3.16 2.80 -9.97
N TYR A 82 2.74 4.01 -10.34
CA TYR A 82 1.52 4.20 -11.10
C TYR A 82 1.57 3.36 -12.38
N GLY A 83 0.46 2.72 -12.72
CA GLY A 83 0.39 1.84 -13.88
C GLY A 83 -1.04 1.57 -14.31
N LYS A 84 -1.20 0.49 -15.08
CA LYS A 84 -2.52 0.04 -15.56
C LYS A 84 -3.41 -0.38 -14.39
N SER A 85 -4.72 -0.45 -14.63
CA SER A 85 -5.70 -0.83 -13.61
C SER A 85 -5.39 -2.17 -12.92
N SER A 86 -4.79 -3.13 -13.62
CA SER A 86 -4.37 -4.41 -13.04
C SER A 86 -3.28 -4.27 -11.97
N VAL A 87 -2.33 -3.35 -12.17
CA VAL A 87 -1.24 -3.07 -11.22
C VAL A 87 -1.81 -2.45 -9.95
N LEU A 88 -2.69 -1.46 -10.10
CA LEU A 88 -3.35 -0.79 -8.98
C LEU A 88 -4.32 -1.72 -8.25
N SER A 89 -5.05 -2.56 -8.98
CA SER A 89 -5.92 -3.58 -8.38
C SER A 89 -5.12 -4.59 -7.54
N HIS A 90 -3.91 -4.95 -7.97
CA HIS A 90 -3.02 -5.80 -7.20
C HIS A 90 -2.57 -5.11 -5.90
N LEU A 91 -2.17 -3.83 -5.99
CA LEU A 91 -1.87 -2.99 -4.81
C LEU A 91 -3.01 -3.01 -3.79
N PHE A 92 -4.25 -2.77 -4.23
CA PHE A 92 -5.40 -2.74 -3.33
C PHE A 92 -5.68 -4.12 -2.72
N ALA A 93 -5.52 -5.18 -3.50
CA ALA A 93 -5.67 -6.55 -3.02
C ALA A 93 -4.61 -6.91 -1.96
N GLN A 94 -3.35 -6.48 -2.12
CA GLN A 94 -2.29 -6.71 -1.13
C GLN A 94 -2.69 -6.12 0.24
N GLY A 95 -3.06 -4.83 0.28
CA GLY A 95 -3.50 -4.19 1.52
C GLY A 95 -4.81 -4.72 2.08
N PHE A 96 -5.72 -5.18 1.21
CA PHE A 96 -6.95 -5.86 1.63
C PHE A 96 -6.65 -7.16 2.37
N VAL A 97 -5.87 -8.05 1.75
CA VAL A 97 -5.59 -9.39 2.28
C VAL A 97 -4.79 -9.29 3.58
N SER A 98 -3.76 -8.45 3.62
CA SER A 98 -2.97 -8.25 4.83
C SER A 98 -3.78 -7.64 5.97
N GLY A 99 -4.54 -6.57 5.70
CA GLY A 99 -5.41 -5.93 6.67
C GLY A 99 -6.48 -6.88 7.23
N GLN A 100 -7.12 -7.66 6.36
CA GLN A 100 -8.08 -8.67 6.79
C GLN A 100 -7.44 -9.69 7.74
N LEU A 101 -6.32 -10.30 7.35
CA LEU A 101 -5.65 -11.32 8.16
C LEU A 101 -5.10 -10.76 9.47
N ILE A 102 -4.55 -9.54 9.47
CA ILE A 102 -4.14 -8.86 10.70
C ILE A 102 -5.33 -8.69 11.64
N GLN A 103 -6.53 -8.39 11.13
CA GLN A 103 -7.69 -8.17 11.99
C GLN A 103 -8.27 -9.47 12.56
N ILE A 104 -8.29 -10.55 11.78
CA ILE A 104 -9.05 -11.77 12.14
C ILE A 104 -8.21 -12.97 12.55
N ASP A 105 -6.89 -12.97 12.29
CA ASP A 105 -6.03 -14.15 12.48
C ASP A 105 -4.84 -13.87 13.43
N PRO A 106 -4.89 -14.34 14.69
CA PRO A 106 -3.78 -14.19 15.63
C PRO A 106 -2.50 -14.89 15.21
N LYS A 107 -2.58 -16.03 14.50
CA LYS A 107 -1.38 -16.72 14.01
C LYS A 107 -0.71 -15.94 12.89
N PHE A 108 -1.51 -15.24 12.06
CA PHE A 108 -0.94 -14.31 11.10
C PHE A 108 -0.24 -13.16 11.82
N ARG A 109 -0.88 -12.55 12.83
CA ARG A 109 -0.27 -11.47 13.64
C ARG A 109 1.04 -11.90 14.30
N GLU A 110 1.12 -13.12 14.83
CA GLU A 110 2.36 -13.69 15.38
C GLU A 110 3.49 -13.71 14.35
N LYS A 111 3.21 -14.19 13.13
CA LYS A 111 4.20 -14.22 12.04
C LYS A 111 4.61 -12.82 11.59
N VAL A 112 3.66 -11.89 11.46
CA VAL A 112 3.97 -10.48 11.15
C VAL A 112 4.89 -9.90 12.22
N ARG A 113 4.55 -10.10 13.49
CA ARG A 113 5.31 -9.60 14.63
C ARG A 113 6.73 -10.16 14.69
N ALA A 114 6.94 -11.39 14.22
CA ALA A 114 8.27 -11.99 14.09
C ALA A 114 9.13 -11.34 12.99
N GLN A 115 8.52 -10.78 11.95
CA GLN A 115 9.22 -10.07 10.86
C GLN A 115 9.57 -8.62 11.21
N LEU A 116 8.87 -8.04 12.20
CA LEU A 116 9.08 -6.67 12.66
C LEU A 116 10.41 -6.51 13.42
N ALA A 117 11.05 -5.37 13.18
CA ALA A 117 12.15 -4.86 13.99
C ALA A 117 11.74 -4.78 15.47
N PRO A 118 12.66 -4.98 16.42
CA PRO A 118 12.36 -4.94 17.85
C PRO A 118 11.63 -3.67 18.30
N THR A 119 11.94 -2.53 17.69
CA THR A 119 11.34 -1.22 17.95
C THR A 119 9.85 -1.13 17.55
N HIS A 120 9.42 -1.91 16.57
CA HIS A 120 8.05 -1.88 16.02
C HIS A 120 7.20 -3.06 16.48
N ARG A 121 7.83 -4.09 17.05
CA ARG A 121 7.20 -5.36 17.44
C ARG A 121 6.02 -5.21 18.41
N GLU A 122 6.09 -4.23 19.31
CA GLU A 122 5.04 -4.00 20.31
C GLU A 122 3.84 -3.20 19.78
N LEU A 123 3.95 -2.64 18.58
CA LEU A 123 2.86 -1.90 17.93
C LEU A 123 1.75 -2.83 17.43
N LEU A 124 2.08 -4.08 17.12
CA LEU A 124 1.14 -5.13 16.75
C LEU A 124 1.06 -6.20 17.85
N LYS A 125 -0.03 -6.19 18.62
CA LYS A 125 -0.31 -7.25 19.60
C LYS A 125 -0.90 -8.48 18.91
N ILE A 126 -0.59 -9.68 19.42
CA ILE A 126 -1.14 -10.94 18.90
C ILE A 126 -2.59 -11.11 19.37
N GLU A 127 -2.84 -10.81 20.64
CA GLU A 127 -4.17 -10.67 21.24
C GLU A 127 -4.14 -9.49 22.23
N PRO A 128 -5.25 -8.74 22.39
CA PRO A 128 -6.49 -8.86 21.60
C PRO A 128 -6.29 -8.46 20.14
N LYS A 129 -7.28 -8.73 19.28
CA LYS A 129 -7.32 -8.17 17.91
C LYS A 129 -7.15 -6.63 17.94
N PRO A 130 -6.63 -6.02 16.87
CA PRO A 130 -6.46 -4.56 16.83
C PRO A 130 -7.75 -3.80 17.13
N GLU A 131 -7.60 -2.71 17.88
CA GLU A 131 -8.66 -1.79 18.24
C GLU A 131 -9.14 -1.00 17.01
N HIS A 132 -10.37 -0.51 17.07
CA HIS A 132 -10.95 0.31 16.00
C HIS A 132 -10.11 1.58 15.77
N GLU A 133 -9.82 1.87 14.50
CA GLU A 133 -9.01 2.99 14.02
C GLU A 133 -7.58 3.06 14.57
N SER A 134 -7.08 1.98 15.19
CA SER A 134 -5.71 1.92 15.72
C SER A 134 -4.63 1.71 14.66
N PHE A 135 -5.02 1.31 13.43
CA PHE A 135 -4.14 1.13 12.28
C PHE A 135 -4.68 1.89 11.07
N THR A 136 -3.75 2.35 10.22
CA THR A 136 -4.05 3.00 8.95
C THR A 136 -3.46 2.19 7.81
N ILE A 137 -4.24 1.91 6.77
CA ILE A 137 -3.73 1.37 5.50
C ILE A 137 -3.53 2.53 4.53
N ILE A 138 -2.30 2.74 4.10
CA ILE A 138 -1.95 3.81 3.16
C ILE A 138 -1.58 3.17 1.83
N TYR A 139 -2.34 3.51 0.78
CA TYR A 139 -1.95 3.17 -0.59
C TYR A 139 -1.14 4.33 -1.17
N ALA A 140 0.18 4.15 -1.18
CA ALA A 140 1.16 5.12 -1.67
C ALA A 140 1.49 4.83 -3.14
N VAL A 141 1.17 5.77 -4.03
CA VAL A 141 1.37 5.62 -5.47
C VAL A 141 2.40 6.62 -5.96
N ILE A 142 3.50 6.12 -6.51
CA ILE A 142 4.55 6.90 -7.15
C ILE A 142 4.05 7.36 -8.52
N SER A 143 3.98 8.67 -8.73
CA SER A 143 3.48 9.27 -9.97
C SER A 143 4.22 10.58 -10.29
N ASP A 144 4.58 10.73 -11.56
CA ASP A 144 5.19 11.92 -12.15
C ASP A 144 4.15 12.97 -12.60
N ALA A 145 2.86 12.65 -12.50
CA ALA A 145 1.80 13.59 -12.82
C ALA A 145 1.92 14.85 -11.93
N PRO A 146 1.67 16.06 -12.45
CA PRO A 146 1.76 17.28 -11.67
C PRO A 146 0.72 17.32 -10.55
N GLY A 147 0.93 18.19 -9.56
CA GLY A 147 0.03 18.39 -8.43
C GLY A 147 0.08 17.29 -7.37
N THR A 148 -0.75 17.40 -6.34
CA THR A 148 -0.82 16.45 -5.21
C THR A 148 -1.85 15.34 -5.42
N GLU A 149 -2.76 15.50 -6.38
CA GLU A 149 -3.83 14.55 -6.63
C GLU A 149 -3.36 13.32 -7.42
N LEU A 150 -3.94 12.16 -7.07
CA LEU A 150 -3.85 10.92 -7.82
C LEU A 150 -5.07 10.77 -8.72
N HIS A 151 -4.85 10.71 -10.04
CA HIS A 151 -5.91 10.42 -11.00
C HIS A 151 -5.85 8.94 -11.38
N LEU A 152 -6.69 8.11 -10.75
CA LEU A 152 -6.76 6.68 -11.07
C LEU A 152 -7.74 6.39 -12.23
N PRO A 153 -7.52 5.34 -13.03
CA PRO A 153 -8.52 4.85 -13.98
C PRO A 153 -9.82 4.47 -13.26
N PHE A 154 -10.98 4.58 -13.93
CA PHE A 154 -12.28 4.37 -13.30
C PHE A 154 -12.41 3.00 -12.61
N PHE A 155 -11.95 1.92 -13.24
CA PHE A 155 -11.96 0.59 -12.64
C PHE A 155 -11.12 0.49 -11.36
N SER A 156 -9.99 1.20 -11.29
CA SER A 156 -9.18 1.28 -10.08
C SER A 156 -9.89 2.05 -8.97
N LYS A 157 -10.64 3.11 -9.30
CA LYS A 157 -11.50 3.82 -8.34
C LYS A 157 -12.58 2.90 -7.76
N VAL A 158 -13.29 2.16 -8.62
CA VAL A 158 -14.30 1.19 -8.20
C VAL A 158 -13.69 0.18 -7.22
N ASN A 159 -12.53 -0.39 -7.59
CA ASN A 159 -11.87 -1.39 -6.76
C ASN A 159 -11.44 -0.81 -5.40
N LEU A 160 -10.76 0.34 -5.39
CA LEU A 160 -10.34 1.00 -4.17
C LEU A 160 -11.51 1.38 -3.26
N VAL A 161 -12.60 1.93 -3.81
CA VAL A 161 -13.79 2.30 -3.03
C VAL A 161 -14.40 1.07 -2.36
N ASN A 162 -14.50 -0.06 -3.07
CA ASN A 162 -15.01 -1.30 -2.50
C ASN A 162 -14.07 -1.87 -1.43
N THR A 163 -12.77 -1.96 -1.72
CA THR A 163 -11.76 -2.40 -0.76
C THR A 163 -11.77 -1.55 0.51
N ARG A 164 -11.83 -0.22 0.37
CA ARG A 164 -11.92 0.72 1.48
C ARG A 164 -13.16 0.49 2.34
N LYS A 165 -14.32 0.24 1.74
CA LYS A 165 -15.56 -0.03 2.50
C LYS A 165 -15.39 -1.24 3.42
N VAL A 166 -14.78 -2.31 2.91
CA VAL A 166 -14.54 -3.52 3.71
C VAL A 166 -13.46 -3.30 4.78
N LEU A 167 -12.34 -2.66 4.44
CA LEU A 167 -11.28 -2.35 5.40
C LEU A 167 -11.75 -1.45 6.54
N ARG A 168 -12.61 -0.46 6.25
CA ARG A 168 -13.26 0.34 7.30
C ARG A 168 -14.18 -0.50 8.18
N GLY A 169 -14.88 -1.49 7.61
CA GLY A 169 -15.65 -2.47 8.38
C GLY A 169 -14.78 -3.32 9.33
N PHE A 170 -13.51 -3.55 8.98
CA PHE A 170 -12.53 -4.17 9.88
C PHE A 170 -11.98 -3.19 10.94
N GLY A 171 -12.29 -1.90 10.84
CA GLY A 171 -11.84 -0.86 11.76
C GLY A 171 -10.55 -0.15 11.33
N TYR A 172 -10.13 -0.24 10.07
CA TYR A 172 -8.96 0.51 9.58
C TYR A 172 -9.34 1.91 9.11
N LYS A 173 -8.42 2.86 9.32
CA LYS A 173 -8.35 4.06 8.48
C LYS A 173 -7.75 3.68 7.13
N VAL A 174 -8.20 4.30 6.05
CA VAL A 174 -7.68 4.06 4.70
C VAL A 174 -7.43 5.39 4.02
N GLU A 175 -6.19 5.60 3.59
CA GLU A 175 -5.71 6.86 3.03
C GLU A 175 -4.98 6.64 1.71
N LEU A 176 -4.89 7.69 0.91
CA LEU A 176 -4.09 7.75 -0.31
C LEU A 176 -2.89 8.64 -0.13
N LEU A 177 -1.74 8.21 -0.63
CA LEU A 177 -0.56 9.05 -0.71
C LEU A 177 -0.05 9.08 -2.15
N LYS A 178 0.22 10.27 -2.67
CA LYS A 178 1.01 10.43 -3.89
C LYS A 178 2.47 10.64 -3.51
N ILE A 179 3.36 9.80 -4.05
CA ILE A 179 4.80 10.01 -3.96
C ILE A 179 5.23 10.71 -5.25
N ALA A 180 5.78 11.91 -5.12
CA ALA A 180 6.28 12.67 -6.25
C ALA A 180 7.55 12.02 -6.82
N VAL A 181 7.69 12.04 -8.14
CA VAL A 181 8.92 11.63 -8.83
C VAL A 181 9.83 12.84 -8.97
N ASN A 182 11.09 12.68 -8.61
CA ASN A 182 12.07 13.75 -8.76
C ASN A 182 12.20 14.15 -10.24
N GLY A 183 12.29 15.46 -10.50
CA GLY A 183 12.21 16.03 -11.85
C GLY A 183 13.30 15.58 -12.84
N ILE A 184 14.43 15.07 -12.34
CA ILE A 184 15.48 14.44 -13.17
C ILE A 184 14.96 13.10 -13.71
N TYR A 185 14.36 12.29 -12.83
CA TYR A 185 13.89 10.94 -13.15
C TYR A 185 12.57 10.90 -13.92
N ALA A 186 11.70 11.89 -13.72
CA ALA A 186 10.47 12.06 -14.50
C ALA A 186 10.75 12.25 -16.00
N LYS A 187 11.91 12.82 -16.36
CA LYS A 187 12.30 13.08 -17.75
C LYS A 187 13.06 11.93 -18.42
N THR A 188 13.49 10.92 -17.65
CA THR A 188 14.35 9.81 -18.13
C THR A 188 13.68 8.45 -18.21
N VAL A 189 12.37 8.32 -17.92
CA VAL A 189 11.66 7.03 -18.07
C VAL A 189 10.79 7.03 -19.33
N THR A 190 11.43 6.87 -20.50
CA THR A 190 10.79 6.11 -21.57
C THR A 190 10.73 4.66 -21.11
N ILE A 191 9.54 4.18 -20.76
CA ILE A 191 9.29 2.75 -20.54
C ILE A 191 9.74 2.01 -21.81
N PRO A 192 10.74 1.11 -21.78
CA PRO A 192 11.12 0.37 -22.97
C PRO A 192 9.96 -0.53 -23.38
N PRO A 193 9.60 -0.62 -24.68
CA PRO A 193 8.64 -1.61 -25.12
C PRO A 193 9.21 -3.00 -24.82
N LYS A 194 8.47 -3.82 -24.05
CA LYS A 194 8.79 -5.25 -23.87
C LYS A 194 8.87 -5.90 -25.26
N LYS A 195 10.09 -6.13 -25.76
CA LYS A 195 10.30 -6.96 -26.94
C LYS A 195 9.97 -8.40 -26.54
N ARG A 196 8.86 -8.90 -27.08
CA ARG A 196 8.38 -10.27 -26.92
C ARG A 196 9.41 -11.21 -27.54
N MET A 197 10.17 -11.95 -26.72
CA MET A 197 10.96 -13.08 -27.23
C MET A 197 9.98 -14.19 -27.61
N ARG A 198 9.92 -14.46 -28.92
CA ARG A 198 9.40 -15.71 -29.47
C ARG A 198 10.52 -16.74 -29.34
N THR A 199 10.24 -17.84 -28.67
CA THR A 199 10.80 -19.16 -28.95
C THR A 199 9.62 -20.09 -29.13
#